data_AF-A0A7Y4ZST9-F1
#
_entry.id   AF-A0A7Y4ZST9-F1
#
_cell.length_a   1.000
_cell.length_b   1.000
_cell.length_c   1.000
_cell.angle_alpha   90.00
_cell.angle_beta   90.00
_cell.angle_gamma   90.00
#
_symmetry.space_group_name_H-M   'P 1'
#
loop_
_entity.id
_entity.type
_entity.pdbx_description
1 polymer ?
#
loop_
_entity_poly.entity_id
_entity_poly.type
_entity_poly.pdbx_seq_one_letter_code
_entity_poly.pdbx_strand_id
1 'polypeptide(L)'
;MWFSRSVFAALSLSLVVLGNGCAGSDDLTLVVTDGFTPEERADIESVAAEWQTHVGSRITVRFGGEAEGHDWTVRLLPKGTDGALPSSRFEAYEDPNKPEIGIYGWKLRCSFRRTFMHEVGHALGLEHTASGVMHPTDCLDNVGHLGEHDLATCRAAGVCR
;
A
#
# COMPACT_ATOMS: atom_id res chain seq x y z
N MET A 1 -30.37 16.45 64.33
CA MET A 1 -31.20 15.30 63.92
C MET A 1 -31.17 15.19 62.40
N TRP A 2 -30.82 13.99 61.92
CA TRP A 2 -31.13 13.40 60.61
C TRP A 2 -30.34 13.79 59.35
N PHE A 3 -29.91 12.71 58.69
CA PHE A 3 -29.02 12.55 57.54
C PHE A 3 -29.72 12.81 56.20
N SER A 4 -28.94 13.22 55.20
CA SER A 4 -29.12 12.84 53.78
C SER A 4 -27.73 12.80 53.14
N ARG A 5 -27.08 11.64 53.06
CA ARG A 5 -27.08 10.69 51.92
C ARG A 5 -26.75 11.33 50.56
N SER A 6 -25.49 11.08 50.17
CA SER A 6 -25.04 10.59 48.85
C SER A 6 -25.41 11.39 47.60
N VAL A 7 -24.41 11.81 46.83
CA VAL A 7 -24.03 11.18 45.54
C VAL A 7 -22.59 11.62 45.22
N PHE A 8 -21.68 10.65 45.17
CA PHE A 8 -20.37 10.80 44.53
C PHE A 8 -20.59 10.97 43.03
N ALA A 9 -20.39 12.17 42.50
CA ALA A 9 -20.23 12.38 41.06
C ALA A 9 -18.73 12.54 40.79
N ALA A 10 -18.06 11.41 40.58
CA ALA A 10 -16.72 11.40 40.01
C ALA A 10 -16.83 11.85 38.55
N LEU A 11 -16.54 13.12 38.27
CA LEU A 11 -16.25 13.58 36.92
C LEU A 11 -14.88 13.02 36.52
N SER A 12 -14.87 11.83 35.93
CA SER A 12 -13.78 11.37 35.08
C SER A 12 -13.80 12.21 33.82
N LEU A 13 -13.06 13.33 33.83
CA LEU A 13 -12.78 14.11 32.64
C LEU A 13 -11.89 13.23 31.74
N SER A 14 -12.52 12.56 30.77
CA SER A 14 -11.83 11.76 29.77
C SER A 14 -10.81 12.64 29.07
N LEU A 15 -9.53 12.35 29.30
CA LEU A 15 -8.43 12.88 28.54
C LEU A 15 -8.64 12.39 27.11
N VAL A 16 -9.25 13.22 26.26
CA VAL A 16 -9.24 13.00 24.81
C VAL A 16 -7.78 13.23 24.42
N VAL A 17 -7.01 12.15 24.44
CA VAL A 17 -5.73 12.09 23.76
C VAL A 17 -6.09 12.25 22.29
N LEU A 18 -6.06 13.50 21.82
CA LEU A 18 -5.81 13.82 20.43
C LEU A 18 -4.39 13.28 20.16
N GLY A 19 -4.33 11.96 19.95
CA GLY A 19 -3.29 11.36 19.18
C GLY A 19 -3.44 11.98 17.80
N ASN A 20 -2.81 13.13 17.60
CA ASN A 20 -2.04 13.34 16.39
C ASN A 20 -1.03 12.20 16.37
N GLY A 21 -1.52 10.99 16.05
CA GLY A 21 -0.67 9.91 15.62
C GLY A 21 0.14 10.53 14.51
N CYS A 22 1.46 10.49 14.66
CA CYS A 22 2.37 10.83 13.60
C CYS A 22 1.81 10.17 12.34
N ALA A 23 1.20 10.95 11.45
CA ALA A 23 0.81 10.48 10.13
C ALA A 23 2.14 10.28 9.44
N GLY A 24 2.69 9.08 9.63
CA GLY A 24 4.04 8.70 9.23
C GLY A 24 4.11 8.83 7.74
N SER A 25 4.76 9.89 7.28
CA SER A 25 5.12 10.04 5.87
C SER A 25 6.61 9.76 5.76
N ASP A 26 7.02 8.55 6.09
CA ASP A 26 8.33 8.11 5.64
C ASP A 26 8.29 8.09 4.11
N ASP A 27 9.35 8.63 3.49
CA ASP A 27 9.48 8.64 2.04
C ASP A 27 9.58 7.19 1.53
N LEU A 28 8.85 6.87 0.46
CA LEU A 28 8.86 5.55 -0.16
C LEU A 28 9.86 5.55 -1.32
N THR A 29 10.95 4.79 -1.18
CA THR A 29 11.90 4.57 -2.28
C THR A 29 11.71 3.18 -2.85
N LEU A 30 11.38 3.09 -4.14
CA LEU A 30 11.23 1.85 -4.90
C LEU A 30 12.51 1.60 -5.72
N VAL A 31 13.23 0.53 -5.42
CA VAL A 31 14.42 0.07 -6.13
C VAL A 31 14.05 -1.10 -7.02
N VAL A 32 13.95 -0.82 -8.32
CA VAL A 32 13.46 -1.75 -9.33
C VAL A 32 14.61 -2.56 -9.90
N THR A 33 14.54 -3.88 -9.74
CA THR A 33 15.55 -4.80 -10.29
C THR A 33 15.48 -4.87 -11.82
N ASP A 34 16.48 -5.50 -12.43
CA ASP A 34 16.41 -5.81 -13.87
C ASP A 34 15.32 -6.86 -14.18
N GLY A 35 14.96 -6.96 -15.47
CA GLY A 35 13.99 -7.94 -15.98
C GLY A 35 12.67 -7.34 -16.45
N PHE A 36 12.29 -6.15 -15.96
CA PHE A 36 11.12 -5.42 -16.45
C PHE A 36 11.33 -4.87 -17.86
N THR A 37 10.31 -5.02 -18.70
CA THR A 37 10.25 -4.43 -20.05
C THR A 37 10.18 -2.90 -19.99
N PRO A 38 10.50 -2.19 -21.07
CA PRO A 38 10.38 -0.72 -21.11
C PRO A 38 8.96 -0.21 -20.78
N GLU A 39 7.93 -0.94 -21.21
CA GLU A 39 6.52 -0.60 -20.93
C GLU A 39 6.21 -0.75 -19.45
N GLU A 40 6.59 -1.86 -18.82
CA GLU A 40 6.41 -2.07 -17.38
C GLU A 40 7.18 -1.04 -16.54
N ARG A 41 8.39 -0.66 -16.97
CA ARG A 41 9.15 0.41 -16.31
C ARG A 41 8.42 1.76 -16.38
N ALA A 42 7.85 2.10 -17.54
CA ALA A 42 7.04 3.30 -17.69
C ALA A 42 5.77 3.26 -16.82
N ASP A 43 5.14 2.08 -16.69
CA ASP A 43 4.02 1.88 -15.78
C ASP A 43 4.45 2.06 -14.31
N ILE A 44 5.61 1.53 -13.90
CA ILE A 44 6.13 1.71 -12.54
C ILE A 44 6.30 3.19 -12.22
N GLU A 45 6.98 3.94 -13.10
CA GLU A 45 7.16 5.39 -12.92
C GLU A 45 5.83 6.13 -12.87
N SER A 46 4.91 5.79 -13.77
CA SER A 46 3.61 6.45 -13.86
C SER A 46 2.72 6.15 -12.64
N VAL A 47 2.73 4.92 -12.12
CA VAL A 47 2.02 4.54 -10.90
C VAL A 47 2.59 5.28 -9.69
N ALA A 48 3.93 5.31 -9.56
CA ALA A 48 4.59 6.03 -8.48
C ALA A 48 4.25 7.53 -8.51
N ALA A 49 4.30 8.14 -9.71
CA ALA A 49 3.92 9.53 -9.90
C ALA A 49 2.45 9.79 -9.54
N GLU A 50 1.54 8.88 -9.92
CA GLU A 50 0.12 9.01 -9.63
C GLU A 50 -0.14 8.98 -8.12
N TRP A 51 0.38 7.98 -7.39
CA TRP A 51 0.29 7.94 -5.93
C TRP A 51 0.88 9.19 -5.29
N GLN A 52 2.04 9.66 -5.77
CA GLN A 52 2.70 10.85 -5.25
C GLN A 52 1.84 12.12 -5.35
N THR A 53 0.89 12.20 -6.29
CA THR A 53 -0.03 13.34 -6.36
C THR A 53 -1.05 13.38 -5.20
N HIS A 54 -1.22 12.28 -4.48
CA HIS A 54 -2.24 12.11 -3.45
C HIS A 54 -1.68 11.87 -2.04
N VAL A 55 -0.51 11.25 -1.92
CA VAL A 55 0.09 10.96 -0.62
C VAL A 55 0.90 12.12 -0.06
N GLY A 56 1.07 12.14 1.26
CA GLY A 56 1.95 13.10 1.93
C GLY A 56 3.44 12.82 1.81
N SER A 57 3.81 11.59 1.44
CA SER A 57 5.20 11.11 1.29
C SER A 57 5.77 11.42 -0.08
N ARG A 58 7.10 11.57 -0.17
CA ARG A 58 7.78 11.50 -1.47
C ARG A 58 7.85 10.04 -1.91
N ILE A 59 7.55 9.78 -3.17
CA ILE A 59 7.82 8.48 -3.81
C ILE A 59 8.99 8.66 -4.77
N THR A 60 10.00 7.82 -4.67
CA THR A 60 11.18 7.84 -5.55
C THR A 60 11.34 6.49 -6.22
N VAL A 61 11.50 6.46 -7.54
CA VAL A 61 11.79 5.23 -8.30
C VAL A 61 13.25 5.25 -8.73
N ARG A 62 13.98 4.17 -8.46
CA ARG A 62 15.35 3.93 -8.94
C ARG A 62 15.37 2.64 -9.72
N PHE A 63 15.90 2.67 -10.95
CA PHE A 63 16.13 1.45 -11.73
C PHE A 63 17.56 0.97 -11.57
N GLY A 64 17.72 -0.28 -11.17
CA GLY A 64 19.02 -0.87 -10.86
C GLY A 64 19.62 -0.35 -9.55
N GLY A 65 20.74 -0.98 -9.18
CA GLY A 65 21.41 -0.74 -7.89
C GLY A 65 20.93 -1.66 -6.77
N GLU A 66 21.46 -1.45 -5.58
CA GLU A 66 21.08 -2.18 -4.38
C GLU A 66 20.11 -1.34 -3.54
N ALA A 67 19.16 -2.02 -2.91
CA ALA A 67 18.27 -1.40 -1.92
C ALA A 67 19.05 -1.14 -0.63
N GLU A 68 18.91 0.06 -0.07
CA GLU A 68 19.60 0.47 1.14
C GLU A 68 18.60 0.85 2.23
N GLY A 69 18.88 0.49 3.49
CA GLY A 69 18.07 0.89 4.64
C GLY A 69 16.61 0.42 4.56
N HIS A 70 15.69 1.37 4.36
CA HIS A 70 14.25 1.15 4.28
C HIS A 70 13.71 1.15 2.84
N ASP A 71 14.60 1.09 1.84
CA ASP A 71 14.22 0.98 0.44
C ASP A 71 13.41 -0.29 0.17
N TRP A 72 12.45 -0.15 -0.73
CA TRP A 72 11.59 -1.22 -1.19
C TRP A 72 12.10 -1.82 -2.49
N THR A 73 12.39 -3.12 -2.48
CA THR A 73 12.82 -3.83 -3.69
C THR A 73 11.62 -4.22 -4.54
N VAL A 74 11.59 -3.81 -5.81
CA VAL A 74 10.57 -4.21 -6.78
C VAL A 74 11.17 -5.21 -7.76
N ARG A 75 10.65 -6.44 -7.79
CA ARG A 75 11.25 -7.52 -8.59
C ARG A 75 10.24 -8.37 -9.33
N LEU A 76 10.62 -8.83 -10.51
CA LEU A 76 9.92 -9.92 -11.19
C LEU A 76 10.31 -11.25 -10.55
N LEU A 77 9.30 -12.03 -10.19
CA LEU A 77 9.49 -13.36 -9.65
C LEU A 77 9.54 -14.37 -10.80
N PRO A 78 10.55 -15.26 -10.82
CA PRO A 78 10.68 -16.23 -11.89
C PRO A 78 9.45 -17.14 -11.93
N LYS A 79 9.16 -17.68 -13.12
CA LYS A 79 8.19 -18.75 -13.27
C LYS A 79 8.71 -19.99 -12.56
N GLY A 80 8.31 -20.16 -11.30
CA GLY A 80 8.64 -21.34 -10.53
C GLY A 80 8.09 -22.57 -11.24
N THR A 81 8.94 -23.56 -11.47
CA THR A 81 8.51 -24.94 -11.75
C THR A 81 7.87 -25.50 -10.48
N ASP A 82 6.56 -25.28 -10.32
CA ASP A 82 5.57 -26.02 -9.51
C ASP A 82 5.87 -26.49 -8.06
N GLY A 83 6.99 -26.13 -7.42
CA GLY A 83 7.39 -26.78 -6.17
C GLY A 83 7.02 -26.08 -4.87
N ALA A 84 7.01 -24.74 -4.82
CA ALA A 84 6.96 -24.03 -3.54
C ALA A 84 6.54 -22.55 -3.65
N LEU A 85 5.62 -22.21 -4.56
CA LEU A 85 5.00 -20.88 -4.49
C LEU A 85 3.93 -20.90 -3.40
N PRO A 86 3.80 -19.86 -2.56
CA PRO A 86 2.71 -19.72 -1.60
C PRO A 86 1.38 -19.67 -2.36
N SER A 87 0.78 -20.85 -2.58
CA SER A 87 -0.46 -21.08 -3.32
C SER A 87 -0.51 -20.55 -4.76
N SER A 88 -1.22 -21.26 -5.61
CA SER A 88 -1.54 -20.88 -6.98
C SER A 88 -2.44 -19.63 -7.14
N ARG A 89 -2.58 -18.78 -6.11
CA ARG A 89 -3.62 -17.75 -6.01
C ARG A 89 -3.14 -16.29 -6.01
N PHE A 90 -1.84 -16.02 -5.90
CA PHE A 90 -1.31 -14.65 -5.82
C PHE A 90 -0.64 -14.20 -7.14
N GLU A 91 -0.94 -12.97 -7.55
CA GLU A 91 -0.38 -12.30 -8.74
C GLU A 91 0.85 -11.45 -8.37
N ALA A 92 0.85 -10.89 -7.16
CA ALA A 92 1.98 -10.23 -6.52
C ALA A 92 1.85 -10.31 -4.98
N TYR A 93 2.85 -9.82 -4.24
CA TYR A 93 2.77 -9.61 -2.80
C TYR A 93 3.65 -8.44 -2.34
N GLU A 94 3.31 -7.95 -1.16
CA GLU A 94 4.10 -7.07 -0.30
C GLU A 94 4.56 -7.84 0.97
N ASP A 95 5.82 -7.66 1.40
CA ASP A 95 6.32 -8.14 2.70
C ASP A 95 6.94 -6.98 3.50
N PRO A 96 6.32 -6.50 4.58
CA PRO A 96 6.82 -5.34 5.33
C PRO A 96 8.04 -5.69 6.18
N ASN A 97 8.27 -6.98 6.46
CA ASN A 97 9.46 -7.45 7.18
C ASN A 97 10.67 -7.56 6.25
N LYS A 98 10.44 -7.52 4.94
CA LYS A 98 11.44 -7.51 3.88
C LYS A 98 10.91 -6.57 2.79
N PRO A 99 11.06 -5.24 2.91
CA PRO A 99 10.37 -4.25 2.07
C PRO A 99 10.53 -4.60 0.59
N GLU A 100 9.56 -5.32 0.05
CA GLU A 100 9.64 -6.00 -1.23
C GLU A 100 8.25 -6.03 -1.85
N ILE A 101 8.19 -5.66 -3.12
CA ILE A 101 7.05 -5.91 -4.00
C ILE A 101 7.49 -6.97 -5.00
N GLY A 102 6.96 -8.18 -4.84
CA GLY A 102 7.25 -9.32 -5.70
C GLY A 102 6.14 -9.54 -6.72
N ILE A 103 6.44 -9.47 -8.03
CA ILE A 103 5.42 -9.56 -9.09
C ILE A 103 5.61 -10.85 -9.91
N TYR A 104 4.57 -11.68 -10.00
CA TYR A 104 4.54 -12.83 -10.89
C TYR A 104 4.06 -12.42 -12.29
N GLY A 105 4.93 -11.76 -13.07
CA GLY A 105 4.56 -11.19 -14.39
C GLY A 105 3.89 -12.16 -15.38
N TRP A 106 4.11 -13.46 -15.24
CA TRP A 106 3.53 -14.52 -16.07
C TRP A 106 2.15 -15.04 -15.59
N LYS A 107 1.67 -14.57 -14.43
CA LYS A 107 0.39 -14.95 -13.80
C LYS A 107 -0.63 -13.82 -13.72
N LEU A 108 -0.28 -12.64 -14.20
CA LEU A 108 -1.14 -11.47 -14.08
C LEU A 108 -2.48 -11.72 -14.79
N ARG A 109 -3.55 -11.75 -13.99
CA ARG A 109 -4.93 -11.81 -14.48
C ARG A 109 -5.41 -10.41 -14.83
N CYS A 110 -4.95 -9.41 -14.08
CA CYS A 110 -5.16 -8.00 -14.39
C CYS A 110 -3.95 -7.42 -15.14
N SER A 111 -4.04 -6.16 -15.59
CA SER A 111 -2.87 -5.50 -16.18
C SER A 111 -1.73 -5.34 -15.17
N PHE A 112 -0.49 -5.28 -15.66
CA PHE A 112 0.69 -4.99 -14.85
C PHE A 112 0.51 -3.70 -14.05
N ARG A 113 0.15 -2.60 -14.74
CA ARG A 113 -0.14 -1.31 -14.13
C ARG A 113 -1.06 -1.41 -12.92
N ARG A 114 -2.22 -2.07 -13.07
CA ARG A 114 -3.21 -2.19 -11.99
C ARG A 114 -2.65 -2.98 -10.82
N THR A 115 -1.98 -4.09 -11.11
CA THR A 115 -1.39 -4.94 -10.07
C THR A 115 -0.34 -4.17 -9.30
N PHE A 116 0.53 -3.45 -10.02
CA PHE A 116 1.55 -2.64 -9.38
C PHE A 116 0.95 -1.47 -8.58
N MET A 117 -0.10 -0.81 -9.08
CA MET A 117 -0.83 0.22 -8.34
C MET A 117 -1.37 -0.29 -7.00
N HIS A 118 -1.90 -1.52 -6.99
CA HIS A 118 -2.38 -2.20 -5.79
C HIS A 118 -1.26 -2.46 -4.77
N GLU A 119 -0.14 -3.06 -5.22
CA GLU A 119 0.99 -3.37 -4.32
C GLU A 119 1.67 -2.11 -3.76
N VAL A 120 1.75 -1.02 -4.55
CA VAL A 120 2.22 0.27 -4.04
C VAL A 120 1.28 0.80 -2.95
N GLY A 121 -0.03 0.56 -3.07
CA GLY A 121 -0.98 0.87 -2.00
C GLY A 121 -0.67 0.14 -0.70
N HIS A 122 -0.32 -1.15 -0.76
CA HIS A 122 0.15 -1.91 0.41
C HIS A 122 1.45 -1.36 0.99
N ALA A 123 2.43 -1.03 0.14
CA ALA A 123 3.68 -0.41 0.58
C ALA A 123 3.48 0.96 1.26
N LEU A 124 2.40 1.66 0.90
CA LEU A 124 1.96 2.91 1.53
C LEU A 124 1.12 2.69 2.81
N GLY A 125 0.89 1.43 3.21
CA GLY A 125 0.16 1.07 4.43
C GLY A 125 -1.35 0.90 4.26
N LEU A 126 -1.85 0.77 3.02
CA LEU A 126 -3.28 0.49 2.79
C LEU A 126 -3.58 -1.00 2.93
N GLU A 127 -4.71 -1.32 3.56
CA GLU A 127 -5.26 -2.67 3.58
C GLU A 127 -6.19 -2.91 2.39
N HIS A 128 -6.54 -4.17 2.15
CA HIS A 128 -7.54 -4.53 1.15
C HIS A 128 -8.90 -3.86 1.41
N THR A 129 -9.60 -3.52 0.34
CA THR A 129 -10.95 -2.93 0.38
C THR A 129 -11.98 -3.85 -0.28
N ALA A 130 -13.25 -3.53 -0.10
CA ALA A 130 -14.36 -4.24 -0.75
C ALA A 130 -14.56 -3.87 -2.23
N SER A 131 -13.90 -2.81 -2.73
CA SER A 131 -13.95 -2.36 -4.12
C SER A 131 -12.79 -1.43 -4.45
N GLY A 132 -12.54 -1.19 -5.75
CA GLY A 132 -11.51 -0.28 -6.22
C GLY A 132 -10.14 -0.94 -6.38
N VAL A 133 -9.08 -0.14 -6.43
CA VAL A 133 -7.72 -0.62 -6.71
C VAL A 133 -7.24 -1.62 -5.66
N MET A 134 -7.56 -1.37 -4.38
CA MET A 134 -7.19 -2.20 -3.23
C MET A 134 -8.10 -3.43 -3.07
N HIS A 135 -9.02 -3.71 -3.99
CA HIS A 135 -9.79 -4.95 -3.95
C HIS A 135 -8.90 -6.16 -4.34
N PRO A 136 -8.89 -7.25 -3.56
CA PRO A 136 -7.92 -8.34 -3.74
C PRO A 136 -8.11 -9.14 -5.04
N THR A 137 -9.31 -9.13 -5.64
CA THR A 137 -9.61 -10.03 -6.76
C THR A 137 -10.26 -9.41 -7.98
N ASP A 138 -10.63 -8.13 -7.92
CA ASP A 138 -11.41 -7.52 -8.99
C ASP A 138 -10.43 -6.84 -9.94
N CYS A 139 -10.40 -7.32 -11.18
CA CYS A 139 -9.71 -6.65 -12.27
C CYS A 139 -10.61 -5.64 -12.98
N LEU A 140 -11.68 -5.16 -12.32
CA LEU A 140 -12.76 -4.42 -12.97
C LEU A 140 -12.21 -3.34 -13.89
N ASP A 141 -12.61 -3.48 -15.15
CA ASP A 141 -12.02 -2.82 -16.30
C ASP A 141 -12.04 -1.29 -16.10
N ASN A 142 -10.87 -0.66 -16.20
CA ASN A 142 -10.53 0.78 -16.10
C ASN A 142 -9.77 1.23 -14.83
N VAL A 143 -9.51 0.37 -13.83
CA VAL A 143 -8.76 0.76 -12.61
C VAL A 143 -7.24 0.63 -12.80
N GLY A 144 -6.71 1.23 -13.87
CA GLY A 144 -5.28 1.58 -13.95
C GLY A 144 -4.97 2.86 -13.18
N HIS A 145 -5.98 3.48 -12.58
CA HIS A 145 -5.92 4.77 -11.93
C HIS A 145 -6.73 4.77 -10.63
N LEU A 146 -6.38 5.68 -9.72
CA LEU A 146 -7.06 5.87 -8.45
C LEU A 146 -8.40 6.57 -8.64
N GLY A 147 -9.49 5.88 -8.32
CA GLY A 147 -10.83 6.44 -8.32
C GLY A 147 -11.16 7.22 -7.04
N GLU A 148 -12.28 7.95 -7.03
CA GLU A 148 -12.73 8.68 -5.85
C GLU A 148 -12.90 7.78 -4.61
N HIS A 149 -13.34 6.53 -4.81
CA HIS A 149 -13.47 5.55 -3.73
C HIS A 149 -12.11 5.14 -3.14
N ASP A 150 -11.10 4.95 -3.99
CA ASP A 150 -9.73 4.61 -3.56
C ASP A 150 -9.13 5.76 -2.74
N LEU A 151 -9.29 6.99 -3.23
CA LEU A 151 -8.81 8.19 -2.55
C LEU A 151 -9.54 8.44 -1.23
N ALA A 152 -10.85 8.19 -1.17
CA ALA A 152 -11.61 8.29 0.08
C ALA A 152 -11.11 7.30 1.14
N THR A 153 -10.86 6.06 0.74
CA THR A 153 -10.30 5.03 1.62
C THR A 153 -8.88 5.40 2.07
N CYS A 154 -8.05 5.85 1.14
CA CYS A 154 -6.67 6.25 1.42
C CYS A 154 -6.59 7.42 2.41
N ARG A 155 -7.49 8.42 2.29
CA ARG A 155 -7.59 9.52 3.26
C ARG A 155 -8.10 9.04 4.62
N ALA A 156 -9.07 8.14 4.65
CA ALA A 156 -9.59 7.57 5.90
C ALA A 156 -8.51 6.77 6.65
N ALA A 157 -7.57 6.15 5.92
CA ALA A 157 -6.40 5.47 6.49
C ALA A 157 -5.27 6.44 6.92
N GLY A 158 -5.39 7.74 6.64
CA GLY A 158 -4.36 8.74 6.96
C GLY A 158 -3.14 8.74 6.02
N VAL A 159 -3.22 8.05 4.88
CA VAL A 159 -2.13 7.93 3.90
C VAL A 159 -2.19 9.07 2.87
N CYS A 160 -3.39 9.37 2.36
CA CYS A 160 -3.62 10.44 1.39
C CYS A 160 -4.04 11.77 2.04
N ARG A 161 -3.79 12.88 1.33
CA ARG A 161 -4.19 14.24 1.71
C ARG A 161 -5.41 14.77 0.93
#